data_AF-A0A954KNZ7-F1
#
_entry.id   AF-A0A954KNZ7-F1
#
_cell.length_a   1.000
_cell.length_b   1.000
_cell.length_c   1.000
_cell.angle_alpha   90.00
_cell.angle_beta   90.00
_cell.angle_gamma   90.00
#
_symmetry.space_group_name_H-M   'P 1'
#
loop_
_entity.id
_entity.type
_entity.pdbx_description
1 polymer ?
#
loop_
_entity_poly.entity_id
_entity_poly.type
_entity_poly.pdbx_seq_one_letter_code
_entity_poly.pdbx_strand_id
1 'polypeptide(L)'
;MKIAQLFKVGFLVAAVGCGGTSDEFQEYTEAPLSAATDMHDHGEHAGVHGGHIIEIGDAHAAHLEMVFDKETRDISLYFYGAEVGQAVAASGVEFEIEVGGEEVSLEVKASPLEGETEES
;
A
#
# COMPACT_ATOMS: atom_id res chain seq x y z
N MET A 1 75.63 -19.22 -7.25
CA MET A 1 75.37 -18.25 -8.35
C MET A 1 74.01 -17.63 -8.14
N LYS A 2 73.95 -16.30 -8.03
CA LYS A 2 72.72 -15.49 -8.06
C LYS A 2 72.35 -15.23 -9.51
N ILE A 3 71.08 -15.37 -9.89
CA ILE A 3 70.43 -14.50 -10.88
C ILE A 3 68.98 -14.33 -10.46
N ALA A 4 68.53 -13.08 -10.50
CA ALA A 4 67.32 -12.57 -9.89
C ALA A 4 66.20 -12.33 -10.92
N GLN A 5 64.99 -12.17 -10.35
CA GLN A 5 63.79 -11.48 -10.85
C GLN A 5 62.90 -12.18 -11.90
N LEU A 6 61.60 -12.31 -11.56
CA LEU A 6 60.57 -11.47 -12.18
C LEU A 6 59.27 -11.40 -11.36
N PHE A 7 58.62 -10.24 -11.46
CA PHE A 7 57.42 -9.73 -10.80
C PHE A 7 56.11 -10.48 -11.09
N LYS A 8 55.16 -10.43 -10.13
CA LYS A 8 53.71 -10.09 -10.21
C LYS A 8 52.98 -10.70 -9.00
N VAL A 9 52.62 -9.95 -7.95
CA VAL A 9 51.41 -9.10 -7.78
C VAL A 9 50.08 -9.87 -7.91
N GLY A 10 49.26 -9.77 -6.85
CA GLY A 10 47.82 -10.07 -6.83
C GLY A 10 47.50 -11.41 -6.14
N PHE A 11 46.64 -11.53 -5.15
CA PHE A 11 45.40 -10.80 -4.86
C PHE A 11 45.00 -11.13 -3.42
N LEU A 12 44.98 -10.14 -2.52
CA LEU A 12 44.47 -10.30 -1.16
C LEU A 12 42.96 -10.01 -1.22
N VAL A 13 42.13 -11.06 -1.16
CA VAL A 13 40.68 -10.90 -0.98
C VAL A 13 40.43 -10.47 0.45
N ALA A 14 40.24 -9.18 0.66
CA ALA A 14 39.55 -8.69 1.85
C ALA A 14 38.07 -9.06 1.68
N ALA A 15 37.59 -10.07 2.41
CA ALA A 15 36.17 -10.29 2.59
C ALA A 15 35.64 -9.14 3.44
N VAL A 16 35.22 -8.06 2.78
CA VAL A 16 34.39 -7.02 3.38
C VAL A 16 33.00 -7.65 3.51
N GLY A 17 32.80 -8.40 4.60
CA GLY A 17 31.47 -8.83 5.01
C GLY A 17 30.68 -7.57 5.34
N CYS A 18 29.79 -7.20 4.43
CA CYS A 18 28.87 -6.08 4.60
C CYS A 18 28.05 -6.33 5.87
N GLY A 19 28.15 -5.41 6.83
CA GLY A 19 27.28 -5.40 8.00
C GLY A 19 25.85 -5.13 7.55
N GLY A 20 25.07 -6.19 7.41
CA GLY A 20 23.61 -6.08 7.42
C GLY A 20 23.18 -5.92 8.87
N THR A 21 22.99 -4.68 9.31
CA THR A 21 22.27 -4.39 10.54
C THR A 21 20.85 -4.92 10.42
N SER A 22 20.46 -5.66 11.45
CA SER A 22 19.16 -6.25 11.69
C SER A 22 18.09 -5.16 11.88
N ASP A 23 17.54 -4.64 10.80
CA ASP A 23 16.43 -3.66 10.81
C ASP A 23 15.29 -4.13 9.88
N GLU A 24 14.83 -5.38 10.03
CA GLU A 24 13.67 -5.89 9.28
C GLU A 24 12.38 -5.95 10.12
N PHE A 25 12.40 -5.39 11.34
CA PHE A 25 11.19 -5.23 12.15
C PHE A 25 11.12 -3.80 12.71
N GLN A 26 10.03 -3.10 12.40
CA GLN A 26 9.67 -1.80 12.99
C GLN A 26 8.27 -1.89 13.59
N GLU A 27 8.04 -1.22 14.71
CA GLU A 27 6.70 -1.09 15.27
C GLU A 27 5.83 -0.19 14.37
N TYR A 28 4.57 -0.56 14.17
CA TYR A 28 3.64 0.17 13.30
C TYR A 28 3.44 1.65 13.71
N THR A 29 3.57 1.96 15.01
CA THR A 29 3.53 3.32 15.57
C THR A 29 4.70 4.19 15.15
N GLU A 30 5.82 3.57 14.78
CA GLU A 30 7.06 4.23 14.34
C GLU A 30 7.23 4.16 12.82
N ALA A 31 6.42 3.34 12.15
CA ALA A 31 6.39 3.29 10.70
C ALA A 31 5.92 4.64 10.15
N PRO A 32 6.63 5.22 9.16
CA PRO A 32 6.08 6.34 8.42
C PRO A 32 4.75 5.91 7.81
N LEU A 33 3.72 6.74 7.90
CA LEU A 33 2.38 6.46 7.35
C LEU A 33 2.40 6.20 5.84
N SER A 34 3.53 6.43 5.17
CA SER A 34 3.83 5.89 3.85
C SER A 34 5.21 5.23 3.84
N ALA A 35 5.23 3.93 3.56
CA ALA A 35 6.45 3.26 3.15
C ALA A 35 6.73 3.66 1.69
N ALA A 36 7.72 4.52 1.46
CA ALA A 36 8.20 4.80 0.11
C ALA A 36 8.99 3.58 -0.39
N THR A 37 8.28 2.58 -0.91
CA THR A 37 8.88 1.43 -1.60
C THR A 37 8.47 1.48 -3.07
N ASP A 38 9.46 1.32 -3.94
CA ASP A 38 9.42 1.08 -5.38
C ASP A 38 8.11 1.42 -6.12
N MET A 39 8.20 2.43 -6.99
CA MET A 39 7.08 3.04 -7.69
C MET A 39 6.48 2.08 -8.73
N HIS A 40 5.54 1.26 -8.29
CA HIS A 40 4.42 0.93 -9.16
C HIS A 40 3.70 2.25 -9.43
N ASP A 41 4.01 2.85 -10.57
CA ASP A 41 3.30 4.01 -11.13
C ASP A 41 1.87 3.59 -11.46
N HIS A 42 1.04 3.50 -10.42
CA HIS A 42 -0.38 3.72 -10.55
C HIS A 42 -0.45 5.20 -10.90
N GLY A 43 -0.68 5.53 -12.18
CA GLY A 43 -0.59 6.89 -12.71
C GLY A 43 -1.36 7.91 -11.87
N GLU A 44 -1.30 9.19 -12.25
CA GLU A 44 -2.00 10.33 -11.59
C GLU A 44 -3.55 10.22 -11.55
N HIS A 45 -4.12 9.06 -11.22
CA HIS A 45 -5.51 8.83 -10.87
C HIS A 45 -5.71 9.27 -9.42
N ALA A 46 -5.54 10.57 -9.18
CA ALA A 46 -6.08 11.18 -7.97
C ALA A 46 -7.59 10.93 -7.98
N GLY A 47 -8.12 10.37 -6.90
CA GLY A 47 -9.55 10.17 -6.78
C GLY A 47 -10.31 11.48 -6.77
N VAL A 48 -11.62 11.40 -7.01
CA VAL A 48 -12.51 12.58 -7.10
C VAL A 48 -12.50 13.39 -5.81
N HIS A 49 -12.28 12.72 -4.68
CA HIS A 49 -12.22 13.27 -3.34
C HIS A 49 -10.78 13.44 -2.82
N GLY A 50 -9.77 13.29 -3.69
CA GLY A 50 -8.36 13.40 -3.33
C GLY A 50 -7.78 12.18 -2.60
N GLY A 51 -8.48 11.05 -2.64
CA GLY A 51 -8.07 9.77 -2.08
C GLY A 51 -7.32 8.87 -3.07
N HIS A 52 -7.04 7.66 -2.61
CA HIS A 52 -6.39 6.62 -3.39
C HIS A 52 -7.42 5.76 -4.12
N ILE A 53 -7.20 5.50 -5.40
CA ILE A 53 -8.04 4.59 -6.19
C ILE A 53 -7.58 3.15 -6.00
N ILE A 54 -8.53 2.28 -5.70
CA ILE A 54 -8.40 0.83 -5.57
C ILE A 54 -9.25 0.22 -6.68
N GLU A 55 -8.61 -0.54 -7.56
CA GLU A 55 -9.30 -1.28 -8.64
C GLU A 55 -9.83 -2.61 -8.09
N ILE A 56 -11.10 -2.91 -8.37
CA ILE A 56 -11.80 -4.09 -7.87
C ILE A 56 -12.22 -4.98 -9.04
N GLY A 57 -11.84 -6.25 -8.96
CA GLY A 57 -12.16 -7.26 -9.95
C GLY A 57 -11.25 -7.25 -11.18
N ASP A 58 -11.46 -8.22 -12.06
CA ASP A 58 -10.69 -8.32 -13.30
C ASP A 58 -11.07 -7.19 -14.26
N ALA A 59 -10.08 -6.74 -15.06
CA ALA A 59 -10.27 -5.78 -16.14
C ALA A 59 -10.96 -4.46 -15.73
N HIS A 60 -10.66 -3.94 -14.53
CA HIS A 60 -11.15 -2.63 -14.04
C HIS A 60 -12.70 -2.56 -13.93
N ALA A 61 -13.34 -3.67 -13.54
CA ALA A 61 -14.79 -3.78 -13.48
C ALA A 61 -15.46 -2.81 -12.49
N ALA A 62 -14.77 -2.50 -11.38
CA ALA A 62 -15.20 -1.53 -10.39
C ALA A 62 -13.99 -0.81 -9.80
N HIS A 63 -14.23 0.35 -9.20
CA HIS A 63 -13.22 1.11 -8.48
C HIS A 63 -13.76 1.55 -7.12
N LEU A 64 -12.85 1.78 -6.19
CA LEU A 64 -13.14 2.36 -4.90
C LEU A 64 -12.14 3.47 -4.63
N GLU A 65 -12.60 4.62 -4.16
CA GLU A 65 -11.73 5.66 -3.64
C GLU A 65 -11.70 5.60 -2.12
N MET A 66 -10.51 5.46 -1.55
CA MET A 66 -10.27 5.51 -0.12
C MET A 66 -9.66 6.86 0.28
N VAL A 67 -10.38 7.60 1.13
CA VAL A 67 -9.92 8.86 1.73
C VAL A 67 -9.65 8.62 3.21
N PHE A 68 -8.46 9.00 3.68
CA PHE A 68 -8.10 8.95 5.10
C PHE A 68 -7.99 10.37 5.67
N ASP A 69 -8.84 10.66 6.66
CA ASP A 69 -8.71 11.88 7.46
C ASP A 69 -7.75 11.62 8.63
N LYS A 70 -6.58 12.28 8.62
CA LYS A 70 -5.56 12.08 9.66
C LYS A 70 -5.96 12.64 11.04
N GLU A 71 -6.86 13.61 11.09
CA GLU A 71 -7.24 14.33 12.31
C GLU A 71 -8.32 13.54 13.06
N THR A 72 -9.35 13.09 12.36
CA THR A 72 -10.43 12.26 12.95
C THR A 72 -10.10 10.77 12.94
N ARG A 73 -9.15 10.36 12.10
CA ARG A 73 -8.82 8.96 11.78
C ARG A 73 -9.96 8.22 11.08
N ASP A 74 -10.83 8.95 10.41
CA ASP A 74 -11.91 8.36 9.62
C ASP A 74 -11.37 7.86 8.26
N ILE A 75 -11.93 6.73 7.82
CA ILE A 75 -11.77 6.23 6.45
C ILE A 75 -13.11 6.37 5.76
N SER A 76 -13.14 7.10 4.65
CA SER A 76 -14.31 7.19 3.76
C SER A 76 -14.05 6.40 2.48
N LEU A 77 -15.03 5.60 2.09
CA LEU A 77 -15.00 4.79 0.88
C LEU A 77 -16.07 5.26 -0.09
N TYR A 78 -15.68 5.55 -1.32
CA TYR A 78 -16.60 5.88 -2.40
C TYR A 78 -16.54 4.78 -3.46
N PHE A 79 -17.69 4.23 -3.81
CA PHE A 79 -17.80 3.12 -4.76
C PHE A 79 -18.11 3.63 -6.16
N TYR A 80 -17.35 3.16 -7.13
CA TYR A 80 -17.52 3.48 -8.55
C TYR A 80 -17.68 2.22 -9.39
N GLY A 81 -18.33 2.37 -10.54
CA GLY A 81 -18.34 1.36 -11.59
C GLY A 81 -17.01 1.27 -12.34
N ALA A 82 -17.08 0.94 -13.63
CA ALA A 82 -15.91 0.81 -14.50
C ALA A 82 -15.13 2.13 -14.73
N GLU A 83 -15.73 3.27 -14.40
CA GLU A 83 -15.12 4.59 -14.55
C GLU A 83 -15.10 5.32 -13.20
N VAL A 84 -13.95 5.86 -12.82
CA VAL A 84 -13.79 6.65 -11.58
C VAL A 84 -14.72 7.87 -11.62
N GLY A 85 -15.46 8.09 -10.53
CA GLY A 85 -16.45 9.16 -10.41
C GLY A 85 -17.85 8.80 -10.90
N GLN A 86 -18.03 7.67 -11.58
CA GLN A 86 -19.36 7.12 -11.83
C GLN A 86 -19.81 6.29 -10.62
N ALA A 87 -20.49 6.96 -9.68
CA ALA A 87 -21.00 6.34 -8.47
C ALA A 87 -21.85 5.10 -8.76
N VAL A 88 -21.68 4.07 -7.94
CA VAL A 88 -22.51 2.87 -7.94
C VAL A 88 -22.96 2.57 -6.52
N ALA A 89 -24.20 2.09 -6.39
CA ALA A 89 -24.71 1.66 -5.10
C ALA A 89 -23.92 0.46 -4.58
N ALA A 90 -23.55 0.51 -3.31
CA ALA A 90 -23.01 -0.61 -2.55
C ALA A 90 -23.94 -0.87 -1.36
N SER A 91 -24.19 -2.14 -1.05
CA SER A 91 -25.01 -2.52 0.11
C SER A 91 -24.23 -2.44 1.42
N GLY A 92 -22.90 -2.48 1.35
CA GLY A 92 -21.99 -2.38 2.49
C GLY A 92 -20.59 -2.84 2.12
N VAL A 93 -19.69 -2.79 3.11
CA VAL A 93 -18.34 -3.32 3.03
C VAL A 93 -18.02 -4.07 4.31
N GLU A 94 -17.29 -5.16 4.17
CA GLU A 94 -16.75 -5.94 5.29
C GLU A 94 -15.23 -5.87 5.22
N PHE A 95 -14.60 -5.47 6.31
CA PHE A 95 -13.15 -5.55 6.47
C PHE A 95 -12.81 -6.68 7.41
N GLU A 96 -12.07 -7.66 6.91
CA GLU A 96 -11.47 -8.69 7.74
C GLU A 96 -10.03 -8.28 8.07
N ILE A 97 -9.74 -8.10 9.35
CA ILE A 97 -8.43 -7.69 9.85
C ILE A 97 -7.95 -8.68 10.91
N GLU A 98 -6.66 -9.02 10.88
CA GLU A 98 -6.06 -9.83 11.94
C GLU A 98 -5.54 -8.94 13.06
N VAL A 99 -6.02 -9.14 14.29
CA VAL A 99 -5.58 -8.41 15.47
C VAL A 99 -5.08 -9.40 16.52
N GLY A 100 -3.76 -9.46 16.70
CA GLY A 100 -3.15 -10.34 17.70
C GLY A 100 -3.31 -11.84 17.41
N GLY A 101 -3.39 -12.24 16.13
CA GLY A 101 -3.58 -13.63 15.72
C GLY A 101 -5.04 -14.07 15.61
N GLU A 102 -6.00 -13.17 15.82
CA GLU A 102 -7.43 -13.43 15.65
C GLU A 102 -8.00 -12.60 14.49
N GLU A 103 -8.83 -13.21 13.64
CA GLU A 103 -9.59 -12.52 12.60
C GLU A 103 -10.76 -11.73 13.23
N VAL A 104 -10.84 -10.45 12.90
CA VAL A 104 -11.91 -9.53 13.31
C VAL A 104 -12.56 -8.98 12.06
N SER A 105 -13.89 -9.16 11.96
CA SER A 105 -14.69 -8.55 10.90
C SER A 105 -15.29 -7.22 11.35
N LEU A 106 -15.12 -6.20 10.51
CA LEU A 106 -15.73 -4.87 10.66
C LEU A 106 -16.71 -4.66 9.49
N GLU A 107 -17.99 -4.81 9.79
CA GLU A 107 -19.07 -4.49 8.83
C GLU A 107 -19.43 -3.02 8.89
N VAL A 108 -19.39 -2.34 7.74
CA VAL A 108 -19.82 -0.95 7.58
C VAL A 108 -20.96 -0.91 6.58
N LYS A 109 -22.08 -0.32 7.02
CA LYS A 109 -23.23 -0.09 6.14
C LYS A 109 -22.99 1.14 5.28
N ALA A 110 -23.51 1.12 4.06
CA ALA A 110 -23.48 2.27 3.19
C ALA A 110 -24.21 3.45 3.85
N SER A 111 -23.61 4.65 3.75
CA SER A 111 -24.22 5.91 4.10
C SER A 111 -24.55 6.62 2.79
N PRO A 112 -25.83 6.69 2.37
CA PRO A 112 -26.20 7.31 1.11
C PRO A 112 -25.76 8.78 1.04
N LEU A 113 -25.30 9.23 -0.12
CA LEU A 113 -25.03 10.64 -0.37
C LEU A 113 -26.33 11.42 -0.63
N GLU A 114 -26.24 12.75 -0.62
CA GLU A 114 -27.40 13.62 -0.88
C GLU A 114 -28.00 13.33 -2.27
N GLY A 115 -29.26 12.88 -2.28
CA GLY A 115 -29.98 12.51 -3.51
C GLY A 115 -29.98 11.02 -3.83
N GLU A 116 -29.24 10.19 -3.08
CA GLU A 116 -29.34 8.74 -3.14
C GLU A 116 -30.48 8.23 -2.24
N THR A 117 -31.19 7.19 -2.67
CA THR A 117 -32.19 6.55 -1.81
C THR A 117 -31.49 5.67 -0.79
N GLU A 118 -31.91 5.75 0.47
CA GLU A 118 -31.64 4.69 1.45
C GLU A 118 -32.16 3.38 0.85
N GLU A 119 -31.34 2.33 0.85
CA GLU A 119 -31.63 0.94 0.45
C GLU A 119 -31.29 0.52 -0.99
N SER A 120 -30.29 -0.36 -1.10
CA SER A 120 -30.42 -1.71 -1.69
C SER A 120 -29.34 -2.63 -1.16
#